data_AF-A0A4P1R4L6-F1
#
_entry.id   AF-A0A4P1R4L6-F1
#
_cell.length_a   1.000
_cell.length_b   1.000
_cell.length_c   1.000
_cell.angle_alpha   90.00
_cell.angle_beta   90.00
_cell.angle_gamma   90.00
#
_symmetry.space_group_name_H-M   'P 1'
#
loop_
_entity.id
_entity.type
_entity.pdbx_description
1 polymer ?
#
loop_
_entity_poly.entity_id
_entity_poly.type
_entity_poly.pdbx_seq_one_letter_code
_entity_poly.pdbx_strand_id
1 'polypeptide(L)'
;MAATQPNTGTLHSSPPLSPSAASPLQVVSSPLVLPLPSVKLTEKNYLVWRHFMLATLTSNRANRFVLGIEIPHRFLTEDDRLINRINPTYLRWEELYQTMFSWILNSLSEALQPRVVGCRHSWQLWEELDSYCNS
;
A
#
# COMPACT_ATOMS: atom_id res chain seq x y z
N MET A 1 10.78 -11.12 88.92
CA MET A 1 11.31 -10.23 87.86
C MET A 1 11.34 -11.00 86.55
N ALA A 2 10.66 -10.45 85.53
CA ALA A 2 10.77 -10.64 84.08
C ALA A 2 10.79 -12.06 83.43
N ALA A 3 9.75 -12.32 82.61
CA ALA A 3 9.81 -13.04 81.33
C ALA A 3 8.51 -12.70 80.56
N THR A 4 8.44 -11.58 79.83
CA THR A 4 8.71 -11.38 78.38
C THR A 4 7.77 -12.15 77.44
N GLN A 5 6.95 -11.39 76.72
CA GLN A 5 5.88 -11.77 75.78
C GLN A 5 6.39 -12.38 74.45
N PRO A 6 5.53 -13.10 73.70
CA PRO A 6 5.85 -13.59 72.36
C PRO A 6 5.46 -12.55 71.28
N ASN A 7 6.41 -12.20 70.41
CA ASN A 7 6.15 -11.39 69.21
C ASN A 7 6.09 -12.30 67.98
N THR A 8 4.89 -12.57 67.47
CA THR A 8 4.67 -13.15 66.14
C THR A 8 4.77 -12.05 65.09
N GLY A 9 5.92 -11.93 64.44
CA GLY A 9 6.11 -11.10 63.25
C GLY A 9 5.59 -11.83 62.00
N THR A 10 4.55 -11.30 61.39
CA THR A 10 4.02 -11.71 60.09
C THR A 10 4.91 -11.18 58.95
N LEU A 11 5.52 -12.09 58.18
CA LEU A 11 6.28 -11.75 56.97
C LEU A 11 5.30 -11.46 55.83
N HIS A 12 5.19 -10.18 55.45
CA HIS A 12 4.46 -9.74 54.26
C HIS A 12 5.35 -9.97 53.02
N SER A 13 4.96 -10.90 52.14
CA SER A 13 5.63 -11.17 50.87
C SER A 13 5.00 -10.32 49.77
N SER A 14 5.80 -9.45 49.15
CA SER A 14 5.41 -8.71 47.94
C SER A 14 5.50 -9.61 46.70
N PRO A 15 4.58 -9.51 45.72
CA PRO A 15 4.70 -10.26 44.48
C PRO A 15 5.79 -9.66 43.57
N PRO A 16 6.43 -10.46 42.71
CA PRO A 16 7.40 -9.94 41.75
C PRO A 16 6.71 -9.07 40.70
N LEU A 17 7.30 -7.91 40.40
CA LEU A 17 6.89 -7.02 39.31
C LEU A 17 7.05 -7.75 37.97
N SER A 18 5.94 -7.96 37.27
CA SER A 18 5.93 -8.45 35.88
C SER A 18 6.73 -7.49 34.98
N PRO A 19 7.65 -7.98 34.14
CA PRO A 19 8.23 -7.14 33.10
C PRO A 19 7.12 -6.79 32.10
N SER A 20 6.78 -5.50 32.03
CA SER A 20 5.88 -4.96 31.01
C SER A 20 6.48 -5.30 29.64
N ALA A 21 5.87 -6.25 28.93
CA ALA A 21 6.24 -6.58 27.57
C ALA A 21 6.01 -5.32 26.72
N ALA A 22 7.08 -4.68 26.27
CA ALA A 22 7.00 -3.61 25.30
C ALA A 22 6.35 -4.18 24.03
N SER A 23 5.13 -3.75 23.74
CA SER A 23 4.45 -4.12 22.50
C SER A 23 5.34 -3.76 21.32
N PRO A 24 5.55 -4.66 20.34
CA PRO A 24 6.29 -4.31 19.14
C PRO A 24 5.57 -3.16 18.45
N LEU A 25 6.29 -2.08 18.17
CA LEU A 25 5.80 -0.96 17.37
C LEU A 25 5.39 -1.53 16.01
N GLN A 26 4.09 -1.69 15.77
CA GLN A 26 3.60 -2.08 14.46
C GLN A 26 3.93 -0.95 13.49
N VAL A 27 4.85 -1.21 12.56
CA VAL A 27 5.11 -0.33 11.43
C VAL A 27 3.89 -0.43 10.51
N VAL A 28 2.89 0.40 10.77
CA VAL A 28 1.76 0.56 9.87
C VAL A 28 2.30 1.19 8.59
N SER A 29 2.27 0.42 7.49
CA SER A 29 2.59 0.97 6.18
C SER A 29 1.54 2.01 5.83
N SER A 30 1.94 3.26 5.65
CA SER A 30 1.01 4.33 5.26
C SER A 30 0.45 4.06 3.85
N PRO A 31 -0.87 4.28 3.63
CA PRO A 31 -1.46 4.12 2.32
C PRO A 31 -0.87 5.13 1.33
N LEU A 32 -0.67 4.71 0.08
CA LEU A 32 -0.22 5.60 -0.98
C LEU A 32 -1.35 6.59 -1.31
N VAL A 33 -1.10 7.89 -1.15
CA VAL A 33 -2.05 8.95 -1.48
C VAL A 33 -1.53 9.70 -2.71
N LEU A 34 -2.28 9.62 -3.81
CA LEU A 34 -1.92 10.24 -5.08
C LEU A 34 -2.82 11.46 -5.33
N PRO A 35 -2.25 12.66 -5.53
CA PRO A 35 -3.04 13.84 -5.85
C PRO A 35 -3.68 13.70 -7.24
N LEU A 36 -4.96 14.06 -7.36
CA LEU A 36 -5.61 14.17 -8.66
C LEU A 36 -5.17 15.47 -9.37
N PRO A 37 -5.01 15.45 -10.70
CA PRO A 37 -4.82 16.67 -11.47
C PRO A 37 -5.99 17.63 -11.27
N SER A 38 -5.71 18.94 -11.23
CA SER A 38 -6.77 19.96 -11.17
C SER A 38 -7.66 19.99 -12.41
N VAL A 39 -7.16 19.49 -13.55
CA VAL A 39 -7.91 19.37 -14.80
C VAL A 39 -7.78 17.94 -15.31
N LYS A 40 -8.92 17.33 -15.63
CA LYS A 40 -8.98 15.98 -16.21
C LYS A 40 -8.31 15.93 -17.58
N LEU A 41 -7.78 14.76 -17.94
CA LEU A 41 -7.15 14.52 -19.23
C LEU A 41 -8.15 14.68 -20.37
N THR A 42 -7.73 15.41 -21.39
CA THR A 42 -8.35 15.58 -22.70
C THR A 42 -7.25 15.46 -23.75
N GLU A 43 -7.62 15.28 -25.01
CA GLU A 43 -6.66 15.24 -26.13
C GLU A 43 -5.79 16.52 -26.22
N LYS A 44 -6.33 17.66 -25.77
CA LYS A 44 -5.68 18.97 -25.89
C LYS A 44 -4.66 19.28 -24.81
N ASN A 45 -4.70 18.58 -23.67
CA ASN A 45 -3.84 18.86 -22.52
C ASN A 45 -2.94 17.69 -22.14
N TYR A 46 -2.76 16.73 -23.07
CA TYR A 46 -2.01 15.50 -22.83
C TYR A 46 -0.62 15.72 -22.25
N LEU A 47 0.19 16.60 -22.86
CA LEU A 47 1.57 16.83 -22.42
C LEU A 47 1.64 17.35 -20.97
N VAL A 48 0.72 18.23 -20.59
CA VAL A 48 0.64 18.78 -19.22
C VAL A 48 0.20 17.71 -18.24
N TRP A 49 -0.83 16.95 -18.59
CA TRP A 49 -1.31 15.83 -17.77
C TRP A 49 -0.21 14.77 -17.58
N ARG A 50 0.46 14.36 -18.66
CA ARG A 50 1.52 13.36 -18.65
C ARG A 50 2.69 13.82 -17.77
N HIS A 51 3.08 15.09 -17.88
CA HIS A 51 4.13 15.67 -17.04
C HIS A 51 3.76 15.59 -15.55
N PHE A 52 2.54 15.99 -15.18
CA PHE A 52 2.06 15.90 -13.80
C PHE A 52 2.02 14.44 -13.28
N MET A 53 1.53 13.51 -14.10
CA MET A 53 1.48 12.09 -13.76
C MET A 53 2.89 11.54 -13.48
N LEU A 54 3.85 11.79 -14.39
CA LEU A 54 5.24 11.31 -14.24
C LEU A 54 5.95 11.93 -13.04
N ALA A 55 5.71 13.22 -12.75
CA ALA A 55 6.25 13.88 -11.57
C ALA A 55 5.74 13.20 -10.28
N THR A 56 4.42 12.95 -10.22
CA THR A 56 3.78 12.29 -9.08
C THR A 56 4.23 10.84 -8.91
N LEU A 57 4.38 10.11 -10.02
CA LEU A 57 4.92 8.75 -10.00
C LEU A 57 6.35 8.71 -9.47
N THR A 58 7.17 9.66 -9.90
CA THR A 58 8.57 9.74 -9.50
C THR A 58 8.73 10.09 -8.02
N SER A 59 7.95 11.04 -7.50
CA SER A 59 7.99 11.40 -6.07
C SER A 59 7.59 10.23 -5.16
N ASN A 60 6.70 9.36 -5.64
CA ASN A 60 6.21 8.20 -4.89
C ASN A 60 6.97 6.91 -5.20
N ARG A 61 8.05 6.97 -6.00
CA ARG A 61 8.79 5.80 -6.50
C ARG A 61 7.85 4.76 -7.13
N ALA A 62 6.82 5.18 -7.86
CA ALA A 62 5.73 4.35 -8.36
C ALA A 62 5.81 4.07 -9.88
N ASN A 63 6.86 4.54 -10.57
CA ASN A 63 7.03 4.39 -12.02
C ASN A 63 6.86 2.95 -12.52
N ARG A 64 7.28 1.93 -11.75
CA ARG A 64 7.15 0.51 -12.09
C ARG A 64 5.73 0.06 -12.47
N PHE A 65 4.70 0.72 -11.92
CA PHE A 65 3.30 0.36 -12.16
C PHE A 65 2.77 0.78 -13.53
N VAL A 66 3.35 1.82 -14.14
CA VAL A 66 3.02 2.21 -15.52
C VAL A 66 3.95 1.58 -16.54
N LEU A 67 5.13 1.15 -16.12
CA LEU A 67 6.09 0.43 -16.97
C LEU A 67 5.81 -1.09 -17.05
N GLY A 68 4.88 -1.62 -16.25
CA GLY A 68 4.52 -3.05 -16.24
C GLY A 68 5.61 -3.96 -15.67
N ILE A 69 6.55 -3.43 -14.89
CA ILE A 69 7.75 -4.15 -14.45
C ILE A 69 7.47 -4.82 -13.10
N GLU A 70 7.64 -6.15 -13.06
CA GLU A 70 7.62 -7.05 -11.90
C GLU A 70 6.27 -7.25 -11.19
N ILE A 71 5.70 -8.44 -11.39
CA ILE A 71 4.59 -8.99 -10.62
C ILE A 71 5.17 -9.99 -9.62
N PRO A 72 5.02 -9.80 -8.29
CA PRO A 72 5.48 -10.78 -7.32
C PRO A 72 4.77 -12.12 -7.48
N HIS A 73 5.39 -13.22 -7.04
CA HIS A 73 4.69 -14.50 -6.99
C HIS A 73 3.57 -14.45 -5.95
N ARG A 74 2.36 -14.90 -6.35
CA ARG A 74 1.19 -14.98 -5.48
C ARG A 74 1.39 -15.92 -4.29
N PHE A 75 2.10 -17.03 -4.50
CA PHE A 75 2.47 -18.00 -3.47
C PHE A 75 3.99 -18.14 -3.46
N LEU A 76 4.60 -18.27 -2.27
CA LEU A 76 6.05 -18.43 -2.13
C LEU A 76 6.49 -19.89 -2.31
N THR A 77 5.61 -20.83 -1.96
CA THR A 77 5.84 -22.27 -2.04
C THR A 77 4.59 -22.98 -2.55
N GLU A 78 4.74 -24.26 -2.89
CA GLU A 78 3.61 -25.11 -3.28
C GLU A 78 2.70 -25.43 -2.07
N ASP A 79 3.27 -25.64 -0.88
CA ASP A 79 2.49 -25.82 0.36
C ASP A 79 1.62 -24.59 0.65
N ASP A 80 2.18 -23.39 0.50
CA ASP A 80 1.42 -22.13 0.62
C ASP A 80 0.27 -22.07 -0.39
N ARG A 81 0.45 -22.60 -1.62
CA ARG A 81 -0.62 -22.69 -2.61
C ARG A 81 -1.73 -23.64 -2.15
N LEU A 82 -1.37 -24.81 -1.62
CA LEU A 82 -2.33 -25.82 -1.14
C LEU A 82 -3.20 -25.31 0.01
N ILE A 83 -2.63 -24.50 0.90
CA ILE A 83 -3.37 -23.88 2.02
C ILE A 83 -3.88 -22.46 1.71
N ASN A 84 -3.73 -21.99 0.47
CA ASN A 84 -4.08 -20.63 0.00
C ASN A 84 -3.47 -19.49 0.84
N ARG A 85 -2.23 -19.65 1.30
CA ARG A 85 -1.46 -18.61 2.00
C ARG A 85 -0.79 -17.68 0.99
N ILE A 86 -1.40 -16.53 0.75
CA ILE A 86 -0.91 -15.54 -0.21
C ILE A 86 0.34 -14.84 0.34
N ASN A 87 1.32 -14.61 -0.53
CA ASN A 87 2.49 -13.80 -0.26
C ASN A 87 2.09 -12.36 0.15
N PRO A 88 2.44 -11.87 1.34
CA PRO A 88 2.12 -10.50 1.76
C PRO A 88 2.68 -9.42 0.82
N THR A 89 3.82 -9.68 0.17
CA THR A 89 4.38 -8.77 -0.84
C THR A 89 3.51 -8.69 -2.08
N TYR A 90 2.88 -9.80 -2.49
CA TYR A 90 1.93 -9.81 -3.59
C TYR A 90 0.69 -8.99 -3.26
N LEU A 91 0.12 -9.15 -2.05
CA LEU A 91 -1.05 -8.38 -1.63
C LEU A 91 -0.77 -6.88 -1.62
N ARG A 92 0.37 -6.47 -1.04
CA ARG A 92 0.79 -5.06 -1.03
C ARG A 92 1.00 -4.52 -2.44
N TRP A 93 1.59 -5.31 -3.32
CA TRP A 93 1.75 -4.94 -4.73
C TRP A 93 0.38 -4.76 -5.40
N GLU A 94 -0.56 -5.68 -5.19
CA GLU A 94 -1.90 -5.67 -5.78
C GLU A 94 -2.71 -4.43 -5.31
N GLU A 95 -2.65 -4.08 -4.02
CA GLU A 95 -3.27 -2.88 -3.47
C GLU A 95 -2.74 -1.59 -4.11
N LEU A 96 -1.41 -1.46 -4.21
CA LEU A 96 -0.79 -0.32 -4.87
C LEU A 96 -1.15 -0.29 -6.35
N TYR A 97 -1.15 -1.44 -7.01
CA TYR A 97 -1.50 -1.57 -8.42
C TYR A 97 -2.93 -1.09 -8.70
N GLN A 98 -3.90 -1.53 -7.89
CA GLN A 98 -5.30 -1.10 -8.01
C GLN A 98 -5.47 0.39 -7.70
N THR A 99 -4.71 0.91 -6.72
CA THR A 99 -4.67 2.34 -6.42
C THR A 99 -4.19 3.14 -7.63
N MET A 100 -3.12 2.70 -8.28
CA MET A 100 -2.58 3.32 -9.49
C MET A 100 -3.59 3.29 -10.65
N PHE A 101 -4.22 2.13 -10.88
CA PHE A 101 -5.23 1.98 -11.92
C PHE A 101 -6.40 2.94 -11.72
N SER A 102 -6.97 2.96 -10.50
CA SER A 102 -8.08 3.85 -10.15
C SER A 102 -7.69 5.33 -10.25
N TRP A 103 -6.48 5.70 -9.82
CA TRP A 103 -6.00 7.07 -9.90
C TRP A 103 -5.88 7.58 -11.34
N ILE A 104 -5.28 6.77 -12.24
CA ILE A 104 -5.19 7.12 -13.67
C ILE A 104 -6.60 7.24 -14.26
N LEU A 105 -7.48 6.26 -14.00
CA LEU A 105 -8.85 6.26 -14.52
C LEU A 105 -9.66 7.48 -14.07
N ASN A 106 -9.54 7.89 -12.80
CA ASN A 106 -10.24 9.06 -12.26
C ASN A 106 -9.69 10.40 -12.79
N SER A 107 -8.46 10.40 -13.31
CA SER A 107 -7.87 11.57 -13.94
C SER A 107 -8.38 11.83 -15.36
N LEU A 108 -9.15 10.90 -15.95
CA LEU A 108 -9.64 11.02 -17.33
C LEU A 108 -10.92 11.84 -17.42
N SER A 109 -11.09 12.59 -18.51
CA SER A 109 -12.39 13.14 -18.90
C SER A 109 -13.32 12.03 -19.39
N GLU A 110 -14.63 12.28 -19.32
CA GLU A 110 -15.67 11.35 -19.77
C GLU A 110 -15.50 10.96 -21.24
N ALA A 111 -14.97 11.86 -22.08
CA ALA A 111 -14.72 11.59 -23.50
C ALA A 111 -13.68 10.49 -23.74
N LEU A 112 -12.73 10.31 -22.81
CA LEU A 112 -11.66 9.30 -22.94
C LEU A 112 -11.98 7.99 -22.22
N GLN A 113 -12.97 7.96 -21.32
CA GLN A 113 -13.33 6.74 -20.58
C GLN A 113 -13.71 5.55 -21.48
N PRO A 114 -14.46 5.70 -22.59
CA PRO A 114 -14.80 4.58 -23.45
C PRO A 114 -13.59 3.86 -24.06
N ARG A 115 -12.46 4.55 -24.24
CA ARG A 115 -11.23 3.96 -24.80
C ARG A 115 -10.62 2.91 -23.89
N VAL A 116 -10.76 3.11 -22.58
CA VAL A 116 -10.04 2.33 -21.57
C VAL A 116 -10.86 1.22 -20.92
N VAL A 117 -12.12 1.01 -21.36
CA VAL A 117 -13.03 0.01 -20.78
C VAL A 117 -12.47 -1.42 -20.85
N GLY A 118 -11.60 -1.72 -21.82
CA GLY A 118 -10.94 -3.02 -21.97
C GLY A 118 -9.64 -3.18 -21.18
N CYS A 119 -9.06 -2.09 -20.66
CA CYS A 119 -7.78 -2.13 -19.97
C CYS A 119 -7.94 -2.77 -18.58
N ARG A 120 -7.14 -3.79 -18.29
CA ARG A 120 -7.13 -4.48 -16.99
C ARG A 120 -5.97 -4.05 -16.09
N HIS A 121 -5.05 -3.30 -16.68
CA HIS A 121 -3.74 -3.03 -16.12
C HIS A 121 -3.38 -1.55 -16.27
N SER A 122 -2.69 -0.98 -15.28
CA SER A 122 -2.30 0.44 -15.28
C SER A 122 -1.32 0.77 -16.40
N TRP A 123 -0.46 -0.17 -16.78
CA TRP A 123 0.41 0.00 -17.95
C TRP A 123 -0.38 0.00 -19.26
N GLN A 124 -1.43 -0.84 -19.39
CA GLN A 124 -2.33 -0.82 -20.56
C GLN A 124 -3.10 0.50 -20.65
N LEU A 125 -3.60 1.02 -19.52
CA LEU A 125 -4.21 2.35 -19.47
C LEU A 125 -3.24 3.41 -19.98
N TRP A 126 -2.01 3.37 -19.47
CA TRP A 126 -0.97 4.34 -19.82
C TRP A 126 -0.63 4.30 -21.32
N GLU A 127 -0.38 3.11 -21.87
CA GLU A 127 -0.06 2.91 -23.29
C GLU A 127 -1.20 3.33 -24.22
N GLU A 128 -2.45 2.96 -23.91
CA GLU A 128 -3.62 3.35 -24.71
C GLU A 128 -3.77 4.87 -24.76
N LEU A 129 -3.62 5.54 -23.61
CA LEU A 129 -3.72 7.00 -23.52
C LEU A 129 -2.56 7.72 -24.20
N ASP A 130 -1.33 7.21 -24.06
CA ASP A 130 -0.15 7.75 -24.75
C ASP A 130 -0.28 7.57 -26.26
N SER A 131 -0.66 6.39 -26.73
CA SER A 131 -0.87 6.12 -28.15
C SER A 131 -1.96 7.00 -28.76
N TYR A 132 -3.07 7.21 -28.05
CA TYR A 132 -4.20 7.97 -28.59
C TYR A 132 -4.00 9.50 -28.53
N CYS A 133 -3.42 10.01 -27.44
CA CYS A 133 -3.28 11.45 -27.25
C CYS A 133 -1.97 12.05 -27.79
N ASN A 134 -0.98 11.21 -28.07
CA ASN A 134 0.34 11.63 -28.58
C ASN A 134 0.57 11.22 -30.05
N SER A 135 -0.46 10.74 -30.73
CA SER A 135 -0.43 10.41 -32.17
C SER A 135 -0.68 11.61 -33.07
#